data_AF-A0AAV9K942-F1
#
_entry.id   AF-A0AAV9K942-F1
#
_cell.length_a   1.000
_cell.length_b   1.000
_cell.length_c   1.000
_cell.angle_alpha   90.00
_cell.angle_beta   90.00
_cell.angle_gamma   90.00
#
_symmetry.space_group_name_H-M   'P 1'
#
loop_
_entity.id
_entity.type
_entity.pdbx_description
1 polymer ?
#
loop_
_entity_poly.entity_id
_entity_poly.type
_entity_poly.pdbx_seq_one_letter_code
_entity_poly.pdbx_strand_id
1 'polypeptide(L)'
;MNNVQENSFHDLVPSPTSKESYNNFALEGVAANFKLLLKLIQDHKDACNKENTDGLRMLRVETMMTILDNVRTRIKKCQSFGDKRSSESKLRRCYTDVKLTNNVRKEKKQDEAMIDEKERLKRQLNASLVARKRLEVMCWSLGKEKEIMAAELSKKVHEVNEMEDIINKLKDKNECLVERLHEGSKEKQQINVETNKALSEQLLRSLDGYRSMKRKWKNAHEENMKMYATLEEMGHKIESGIHLFRQQISSVEEIIELEHVIESLEMQISKHL
;
A
#
# COMPACT_ATOMS: atom_id res chain seq x y z
N MET A 1 26.31 -63.67 -41.91
CA MET A 1 26.27 -62.36 -42.58
C MET A 1 26.06 -61.32 -41.50
N ASN A 2 26.91 -60.33 -41.22
CA ASN A 2 28.23 -59.95 -41.70
C ASN A 2 28.99 -59.29 -40.54
N ASN A 3 30.30 -59.33 -40.67
CA ASN A 3 31.35 -59.02 -39.72
C ASN A 3 31.69 -57.52 -39.60
N VAL A 4 32.28 -57.17 -38.43
CA VAL A 4 33.44 -56.27 -38.21
C VAL A 4 33.23 -54.75 -38.38
N GLN A 5 33.51 -53.95 -37.33
CA GLN A 5 34.85 -53.36 -37.10
C GLN A 5 34.91 -52.49 -35.83
N GLU A 6 35.96 -52.74 -35.06
CA GLU A 6 36.51 -51.88 -34.01
C GLU A 6 36.86 -50.48 -34.54
N ASN A 7 36.72 -49.47 -33.68
CA ASN A 7 37.71 -48.38 -33.60
C ASN A 7 37.63 -47.72 -32.22
N SER A 8 38.65 -48.00 -31.42
CA SER A 8 39.05 -47.28 -30.22
C SER A 8 39.46 -45.85 -30.57
N PHE A 9 39.00 -44.86 -29.81
CA PHE A 9 39.74 -43.62 -29.61
C PHE A 9 39.70 -43.23 -28.14
N HIS A 10 40.87 -43.33 -27.52
CA HIS A 10 41.24 -42.62 -26.31
C HIS A 10 40.93 -41.13 -26.48
N ASP A 11 40.19 -40.54 -25.54
CA ASP A 11 40.33 -39.10 -25.28
C ASP A 11 40.22 -38.80 -23.78
N LEU A 12 41.42 -38.65 -23.22
CA LEU A 12 41.83 -37.82 -22.10
C LEU A 12 40.69 -37.11 -21.33
N VAL A 13 40.31 -37.71 -20.20
CA VAL A 13 39.64 -37.00 -19.11
C VAL A 13 40.58 -35.85 -18.66
N PRO A 14 40.18 -34.58 -18.75
CA PRO A 14 40.92 -33.52 -18.10
C PRO A 14 40.76 -33.71 -16.59
N SER A 15 41.87 -33.94 -15.89
CA SER A 15 41.91 -33.90 -14.43
C SER A 15 41.32 -32.55 -13.98
N PRO A 16 40.34 -32.52 -13.06
CA PRO A 16 39.75 -31.27 -12.62
C PRO A 16 40.84 -30.48 -11.90
N THR A 17 41.26 -29.38 -12.52
CA THR A 17 42.05 -28.36 -11.87
C THR A 17 41.40 -28.03 -10.53
N SER A 18 42.15 -28.14 -9.43
CA SER A 18 41.72 -27.99 -8.02
C SER A 18 40.98 -26.69 -7.67
N LYS A 19 40.84 -25.76 -8.62
CA LYS A 19 40.07 -24.51 -8.50
C LYS A 19 38.59 -24.66 -8.87
N GLU A 20 38.21 -25.57 -9.75
CA GLU A 20 36.79 -25.75 -10.13
C GLU A 20 36.00 -26.50 -9.06
N SER A 21 36.60 -27.52 -8.42
CA SER A 21 35.92 -28.23 -7.33
C SER A 21 35.69 -27.34 -6.11
N TYR A 22 36.62 -26.43 -5.79
CA TYR A 22 36.50 -25.51 -4.65
C TYR A 22 35.40 -24.47 -4.83
N ASN A 23 35.19 -23.98 -6.06
CA ASN A 23 34.09 -23.06 -6.38
C ASN A 23 32.73 -23.76 -6.27
N ASN A 24 32.64 -25.02 -6.70
CA ASN A 24 31.39 -25.78 -6.63
C ASN A 24 30.92 -26.03 -5.18
N PHE A 25 31.82 -26.36 -4.25
CA PHE A 25 31.44 -26.53 -2.83
C PHE A 25 31.00 -25.21 -2.15
N ALA A 26 31.58 -24.07 -2.55
CA ALA A 26 31.18 -22.76 -2.02
C ALA A 26 29.81 -22.30 -2.57
N LEU A 27 29.54 -22.58 -3.84
CA LEU A 27 28.26 -22.31 -4.51
C LEU A 27 27.15 -23.28 -4.07
N GLU A 28 27.48 -24.52 -3.70
CA GLU A 28 26.54 -25.50 -3.16
C GLU A 28 25.88 -25.01 -1.86
N GLY A 29 26.65 -24.39 -0.97
CA GLY A 29 26.11 -23.76 0.25
C GLY A 29 25.22 -22.54 -0.03
N VAL A 30 25.43 -21.85 -1.16
CA VAL A 30 24.55 -20.76 -1.60
C VAL A 30 23.25 -21.32 -2.17
N ALA A 31 23.32 -22.39 -2.96
CA ALA A 31 22.14 -23.08 -3.51
C ALA A 31 21.24 -23.68 -2.40
N ALA A 32 21.83 -24.28 -1.36
CA ALA A 32 21.10 -24.77 -0.20
C ALA A 32 20.34 -23.65 0.53
N ASN A 33 20.96 -22.49 0.71
CA ASN A 33 20.32 -21.32 1.32
C ASN A 33 19.15 -20.80 0.48
N PHE A 34 19.27 -20.76 -0.85
CA PHE A 34 18.16 -20.38 -1.72
C PHE A 34 16.99 -21.37 -1.65
N LYS A 35 17.26 -22.68 -1.60
CA LYS A 35 16.21 -23.70 -1.39
C LYS A 35 15.47 -23.50 -0.08
N LEU A 36 16.20 -23.21 1.01
CA LEU A 36 15.61 -22.93 2.32
C LEU A 36 14.75 -21.66 2.30
N LEU A 37 15.25 -20.61 1.64
CA LEU A 37 14.53 -19.34 1.49
C LEU A 37 13.21 -19.52 0.71
N LEU A 38 13.24 -20.25 -0.40
CA LEU A 38 12.04 -20.56 -1.18
C LEU A 38 11.00 -21.34 -0.35
N LYS A 39 11.45 -22.30 0.45
CA LYS A 39 10.57 -23.04 1.37
C LYS A 39 9.95 -22.13 2.43
N LEU A 40 10.74 -21.26 3.06
CA LEU A 40 10.26 -20.28 4.03
C LEU A 40 9.25 -19.30 3.42
N ILE A 41 9.46 -18.86 2.18
CA ILE A 41 8.54 -17.94 1.47
C ILE A 41 7.21 -18.63 1.23
N GLN A 42 7.23 -19.90 0.83
CA GLN A 42 6.03 -20.70 0.67
C GLN A 42 5.29 -20.88 2.01
N ASP A 43 6.01 -21.27 3.07
CA ASP A 43 5.43 -21.45 4.40
C ASP A 43 4.84 -20.13 4.96
N HIS A 44 5.48 -18.99 4.66
CA HIS A 44 5.00 -17.66 5.03
C HIS A 44 3.74 -17.28 4.26
N LYS A 45 3.70 -17.52 2.94
CA LYS A 45 2.51 -17.32 2.09
C LYS A 45 1.31 -18.11 2.61
N ASP A 46 1.50 -19.36 3.01
CA ASP A 46 0.43 -20.21 3.52
C ASP A 46 -0.06 -19.79 4.91
N ALA A 47 0.79 -19.12 5.71
CA ALA A 47 0.40 -18.55 7.00
C ALA A 47 -0.21 -17.14 6.92
N CYS A 48 0.05 -16.36 5.86
CA CYS A 48 -0.65 -15.09 5.61
C CYS A 48 -2.16 -15.27 5.49
N ASN A 49 -2.62 -16.46 5.10
CA ASN A 49 -4.05 -16.79 4.97
C ASN A 49 -4.75 -17.16 6.29
N LYS A 50 -4.04 -17.17 7.44
CA LYS A 50 -4.58 -17.54 8.76
C LYS A 50 -4.40 -16.41 9.78
N GLU A 51 -5.50 -15.84 10.26
CA GLU A 51 -5.61 -14.52 10.92
C GLU A 51 -4.89 -14.35 12.28
N ASN A 52 -4.37 -15.43 12.90
CA ASN A 52 -3.87 -15.40 14.30
C ASN A 52 -2.36 -15.69 14.49
N THR A 53 -1.47 -15.37 13.53
CA THR A 53 -0.05 -15.81 13.59
C THR A 53 1.02 -14.73 13.40
N ASP A 54 0.74 -13.47 13.77
CA ASP A 54 1.67 -12.36 13.51
C ASP A 54 3.07 -12.52 14.15
N GLY A 55 3.18 -13.07 15.36
CA GLY A 55 4.49 -13.35 15.97
C GLY A 55 5.31 -14.41 15.22
N LEU A 56 4.66 -15.45 14.68
CA LEU A 56 5.32 -16.48 13.87
C LEU A 56 5.67 -15.98 12.47
N ARG A 57 4.88 -15.05 11.92
CA ARG A 57 5.18 -14.36 10.65
C ARG A 57 6.44 -13.51 10.78
N MET A 58 6.53 -12.71 11.85
CA MET A 58 7.70 -11.88 12.12
C MET A 58 8.98 -12.72 12.28
N LEU A 59 8.91 -13.82 13.03
CA LEU A 59 10.03 -14.75 13.20
C LEU A 59 10.49 -15.38 11.87
N ARG A 60 9.55 -15.68 10.96
CA ARG A 60 9.87 -16.21 9.62
C ARG A 60 10.54 -15.17 8.75
N VAL A 61 10.08 -13.93 8.77
CA VAL A 61 10.70 -12.81 8.04
C VAL A 61 12.12 -12.55 8.56
N GLU A 62 12.32 -12.58 9.87
CA GLU A 62 13.65 -12.45 10.50
C GLU A 62 14.60 -13.59 10.08
N THR A 63 14.08 -14.81 10.01
CA THR A 63 14.83 -15.98 9.51
C THR A 63 15.19 -15.84 8.04
N MET A 64 14.27 -15.37 7.18
CA MET A 64 14.54 -15.08 5.77
C MET A 64 15.66 -14.06 5.59
N MET A 65 15.63 -12.99 6.40
CA MET A 65 16.62 -11.92 6.33
C MET A 65 18.02 -12.42 6.73
N THR A 66 18.10 -13.26 7.76
CA THR A 66 19.34 -13.91 8.18
C THR A 66 19.92 -14.82 7.10
N ILE A 67 19.07 -15.53 6.34
CA ILE A 67 19.50 -16.38 5.22
C ILE A 67 20.04 -15.51 4.06
N LEU A 68 19.39 -14.40 3.75
CA LEU A 68 19.83 -13.46 2.72
C LEU A 68 21.19 -12.83 3.05
N ASP A 69 21.42 -12.45 4.31
CA ASP A 69 22.72 -11.93 4.74
C ASP A 69 23.84 -12.99 4.64
N ASN A 70 23.53 -14.25 4.95
CA ASN A 70 24.45 -15.36 4.75
C ASN A 70 24.78 -15.58 3.27
N VAL A 71 23.78 -15.54 2.38
CA VAL A 71 23.98 -15.64 0.93
C VAL A 71 24.85 -14.48 0.42
N ARG A 72 24.53 -13.24 0.83
CA ARG A 72 25.30 -12.04 0.45
C ARG A 72 26.76 -12.15 0.88
N THR A 73 27.00 -12.61 2.11
CA THR A 73 28.35 -12.78 2.66
C THR A 73 29.14 -13.84 1.90
N ARG A 74 28.50 -14.98 1.56
CA ARG A 74 29.13 -16.06 0.78
C ARG A 74 29.41 -15.66 -0.66
N ILE A 75 28.49 -14.97 -1.32
CA ILE A 75 28.69 -14.46 -2.69
C ILE A 75 29.83 -13.44 -2.71
N LYS A 76 29.85 -12.48 -1.78
CA LYS A 76 30.93 -11.49 -1.66
C LYS A 76 32.29 -12.15 -1.42
N LYS A 77 32.32 -13.20 -0.60
CA LYS A 77 33.53 -14.00 -0.36
C LYS A 77 33.98 -14.75 -1.61
N CYS A 78 33.07 -15.26 -2.44
CA CYS A 78 33.41 -15.93 -3.69
C CYS A 78 33.88 -14.95 -4.79
N GLN A 79 33.33 -13.73 -4.84
CA GLN A 79 33.71 -12.72 -5.82
C GLN A 79 35.08 -12.08 -5.54
N SER A 80 35.49 -11.96 -4.27
CA SER A 80 36.79 -11.36 -3.90
C SER A 80 38.03 -12.22 -4.20
N PHE A 81 37.84 -13.50 -4.57
CA PHE A 81 38.94 -14.37 -5.02
C PHE A 81 39.36 -14.15 -6.49
N GLY A 82 38.53 -13.47 -7.29
CA GLY A 82 38.81 -13.21 -8.71
C GLY A 82 39.63 -11.94 -9.00
N ASP A 83 39.73 -11.01 -8.04
CA ASP A 83 40.10 -9.61 -8.33
C ASP A 83 41.58 -9.26 -8.07
N LYS A 84 42.36 -10.21 -7.55
CA LYS A 84 43.79 -9.99 -7.23
C LYS A 84 44.75 -10.18 -8.41
N ARG A 85 44.30 -10.62 -9.59
CA ARG A 85 45.19 -10.83 -10.77
C ARG A 85 45.00 -9.82 -11.90
N SER A 86 43.90 -9.06 -11.90
CA SER A 86 43.56 -8.10 -12.96
C SER A 86 44.12 -6.69 -12.71
N SER A 87 44.39 -6.34 -11.45
CA SER A 87 44.84 -5.01 -11.04
C SER A 87 46.35 -4.78 -11.14
N GLU A 88 47.17 -5.83 -11.04
CA GLU A 88 48.64 -5.72 -11.07
C GLU A 88 49.25 -5.87 -12.48
N SER A 89 48.49 -6.39 -13.45
CA SER A 89 49.00 -6.69 -14.80
C SER A 89 48.69 -5.61 -15.86
N LYS A 90 47.92 -4.56 -15.52
CA LYS A 90 47.42 -3.54 -16.48
C LYS A 90 48.16 -2.19 -16.47
N LEU A 91 49.27 -2.04 -15.75
CA LEU A 91 50.04 -0.79 -15.72
C LEU A 91 51.49 -0.88 -16.23
N ARG A 92 51.88 -1.94 -16.95
CA ARG A 92 53.10 -1.88 -17.80
C ARG A 92 52.75 -1.29 -19.17
N ARG A 93 52.54 0.02 -19.14
CA ARG A 93 52.48 0.90 -20.30
C ARG A 93 53.81 0.77 -21.05
N CYS A 94 53.75 0.25 -22.27
CA CYS A 94 54.86 0.26 -23.20
C CYS A 94 55.31 1.71 -23.44
N TYR A 95 56.41 2.12 -22.83
CA TYR A 95 57.25 3.17 -23.37
C TYR A 95 58.33 2.50 -24.22
N THR A 96 58.29 2.88 -25.49
CA THR A 96 59.30 2.68 -26.51
C THR A 96 60.64 3.26 -26.07
N ASP A 97 61.60 2.40 -25.71
CA ASP A 97 63.02 2.70 -25.82
C ASP A 97 63.61 1.76 -26.88
N VAL A 98 63.45 2.15 -28.15
CA VAL A 98 64.26 1.62 -29.22
C VAL A 98 65.67 2.17 -28.99
N LYS A 99 66.52 1.43 -28.29
CA LYS A 99 67.97 1.69 -28.31
C LYS A 99 68.47 1.45 -29.74
N LEU A 100 68.66 2.55 -30.47
CA LEU A 100 69.57 2.60 -31.62
C LEU A 100 70.99 2.34 -31.10
N THR A 101 71.47 1.11 -31.23
CA THR A 101 72.91 0.81 -31.16
C THR A 101 73.51 1.00 -32.54
N ASN A 102 73.98 2.21 -32.82
CA ASN A 102 74.83 2.50 -33.96
C ASN A 102 76.26 1.98 -33.70
N ASN A 103 76.66 1.01 -34.52
CA ASN A 103 77.96 0.83 -35.18
C ASN A 103 79.25 1.01 -34.37
N VAL A 104 79.93 -0.11 -34.10
CA VAL A 104 81.40 -0.17 -34.13
C VAL A 104 81.80 -1.03 -35.32
N ARG A 105 82.31 -0.36 -36.35
CA ARG A 105 82.96 -0.90 -37.54
C ARG A 105 84.23 -1.66 -37.11
N LYS A 106 84.23 -2.99 -37.26
CA LYS A 106 85.46 -3.78 -37.43
C LYS A 106 85.36 -4.54 -38.74
N GLU A 107 86.16 -4.07 -39.69
CA GLU A 107 86.41 -4.68 -40.98
C GLU A 107 86.95 -6.10 -40.78
N LYS A 108 86.20 -7.11 -41.24
CA LYS A 108 86.67 -8.27 -42.03
C LYS A 108 85.52 -9.26 -42.26
N LYS A 109 85.39 -9.70 -43.53
CA LYS A 109 84.51 -10.75 -44.10
C LYS A 109 83.10 -10.30 -44.52
N GLN A 110 82.95 -9.97 -45.81
CA GLN A 110 81.69 -9.56 -46.43
C GLN A 110 80.67 -10.71 -46.64
N ASP A 111 81.10 -11.98 -46.66
CA ASP A 111 80.17 -13.10 -46.91
C ASP A 111 79.37 -13.57 -45.68
N GLU A 112 79.91 -13.47 -44.45
CA GLU A 112 79.20 -13.89 -43.22
C GLU A 112 78.14 -12.86 -42.78
N ALA A 113 78.41 -11.55 -42.97
CA ALA A 113 77.49 -10.48 -42.58
C ALA A 113 76.23 -10.44 -43.46
N MET A 114 76.35 -10.79 -44.75
CA MET A 114 75.21 -10.81 -45.67
C MET A 114 74.26 -12.00 -45.41
N ILE A 115 74.80 -13.11 -44.90
CA ILE A 115 74.02 -14.29 -44.48
C ILE A 115 73.22 -13.98 -43.21
N ASP A 116 73.82 -13.31 -42.22
CA ASP A 116 73.14 -12.90 -40.99
C ASP A 116 72.02 -11.89 -41.25
N GLU A 117 72.25 -10.91 -42.15
CA GLU A 117 71.20 -9.95 -42.52
C GLU A 117 70.03 -10.62 -43.26
N LYS A 118 70.30 -11.56 -44.16
CA LYS A 118 69.27 -12.35 -44.84
C LYS A 118 68.44 -13.16 -43.84
N GLU A 119 69.07 -13.76 -42.83
CA GLU A 119 68.36 -14.49 -41.78
C GLU A 119 67.54 -13.55 -40.88
N ARG A 120 68.10 -12.39 -40.51
CA ARG A 120 67.40 -11.33 -39.77
C ARG A 120 66.14 -10.86 -40.49
N LEU A 121 66.22 -10.59 -41.79
CA LEU A 121 65.08 -10.17 -42.60
C LEU A 121 64.01 -11.27 -42.68
N LYS A 122 64.39 -12.54 -42.80
CA LYS A 122 63.44 -13.67 -42.73
C LYS A 122 62.73 -13.73 -41.37
N ARG A 123 63.46 -13.56 -40.26
CA ARG A 123 62.87 -13.53 -38.91
C ARG A 123 61.90 -12.36 -38.76
N GLN A 124 62.25 -11.17 -39.26
CA GLN A 124 61.37 -9.99 -39.23
C GLN A 124 60.11 -10.17 -40.09
N LEU A 125 60.24 -10.74 -41.29
CA LEU A 125 59.11 -11.04 -42.16
C LEU A 125 58.15 -12.03 -41.50
N ASN A 126 58.68 -13.10 -40.89
CA ASN A 126 57.88 -14.06 -40.13
C ASN A 126 57.20 -13.41 -38.93
N ALA A 127 57.91 -12.57 -38.17
CA ALA A 127 57.33 -11.81 -37.05
C ALA A 127 56.20 -10.88 -37.52
N SER A 128 56.39 -10.18 -38.64
CA SER A 128 55.37 -9.32 -39.25
C SER A 128 54.14 -10.13 -39.71
N LEU A 129 54.35 -11.29 -40.32
CA LEU A 129 53.27 -12.18 -40.73
C LEU A 129 52.45 -12.69 -39.52
N VAL A 130 53.12 -13.06 -38.44
CA VAL A 130 52.47 -13.47 -37.18
C VAL A 130 51.69 -12.29 -36.57
N ALA A 131 52.27 -11.09 -36.53
CA ALA A 131 51.60 -9.90 -36.04
C ALA A 131 50.34 -9.57 -36.87
N ARG A 132 50.43 -9.66 -38.20
CA ARG A 132 49.29 -9.46 -39.10
C ARG A 132 48.16 -10.45 -38.82
N LYS A 133 48.46 -11.75 -38.70
CA LYS A 133 47.46 -12.78 -38.37
C LYS A 133 46.80 -12.53 -37.01
N ARG A 134 47.57 -12.07 -36.01
CA ARG A 134 47.02 -11.71 -34.69
C ARG A 134 46.06 -10.52 -34.77
N LEU A 135 46.42 -9.49 -35.54
CA LEU A 135 45.55 -8.33 -35.76
C LEU A 135 44.27 -8.72 -36.50
N GLU A 136 44.37 -9.60 -37.50
CA GLU A 136 43.22 -10.11 -38.25
C GLU A 136 42.22 -10.82 -37.33
N VAL A 137 42.70 -11.70 -36.44
CA VAL A 137 41.86 -12.36 -35.43
C VAL A 137 41.21 -11.35 -34.47
N MET A 138 41.96 -10.32 -34.05
CA MET A 138 41.44 -9.28 -33.16
C MET A 138 40.35 -8.44 -33.83
N CYS A 139 40.54 -8.03 -35.09
CA CYS A 139 39.53 -7.30 -35.85
C CYS A 139 38.25 -8.13 -36.01
N TRP A 140 38.39 -9.43 -36.25
CA TRP A 140 37.24 -10.34 -36.34
C TRP A 140 36.51 -10.49 -35.01
N SER A 141 37.22 -10.69 -33.89
CA SER A 141 36.59 -10.80 -32.57
C SER A 141 35.90 -9.49 -32.15
N LEU A 142 36.51 -8.33 -32.48
CA LEU A 142 35.92 -7.03 -32.19
C LEU A 142 34.64 -6.78 -33.00
N GLY A 143 34.59 -7.23 -34.25
CA GLY A 143 33.37 -7.20 -35.07
C GLY A 143 32.22 -7.98 -34.41
N LYS A 144 32.51 -9.19 -33.92
CA LYS A 144 31.53 -10.00 -33.18
C LYS A 144 31.07 -9.35 -31.87
N GLU A 145 31.99 -8.76 -31.12
CA GLU A 145 31.65 -8.06 -29.89
C GLU A 145 30.74 -6.85 -30.15
N LYS A 146 31.00 -6.11 -31.24
CA LYS A 146 30.13 -5.02 -31.70
C LYS A 146 28.72 -5.52 -32.05
N GLU A 147 28.60 -6.65 -32.73
CA GLU A 147 27.29 -7.25 -33.05
C GLU A 147 26.53 -7.67 -31.79
N ILE A 148 27.21 -8.30 -30.83
CA ILE A 148 26.62 -8.67 -29.53
C ILE A 148 26.13 -7.43 -28.77
N MET A 149 26.96 -6.39 -28.67
CA MET A 149 26.58 -5.14 -28.01
C MET A 149 25.38 -4.47 -28.69
N ALA A 150 25.32 -4.47 -30.03
CA ALA A 150 24.19 -3.92 -30.77
C ALA A 150 22.89 -4.69 -30.47
N ALA A 151 22.96 -6.03 -30.40
CA ALA A 151 21.82 -6.86 -30.04
C ALA A 151 21.35 -6.62 -28.60
N GLU A 152 22.29 -6.50 -27.65
CA GLU A 152 21.98 -6.18 -26.25
C GLU A 152 21.37 -4.80 -26.09
N LEU A 153 21.89 -3.79 -26.80
CA LEU A 153 21.31 -2.44 -26.81
C LEU A 153 19.90 -2.45 -27.40
N SER A 154 19.66 -3.16 -28.50
CA SER A 154 18.33 -3.30 -29.08
C SER A 154 17.34 -3.95 -28.10
N LYS A 155 17.80 -4.99 -27.37
CA LYS A 155 16.98 -5.63 -26.33
C LYS A 155 16.66 -4.65 -25.20
N LYS A 156 17.64 -3.87 -24.75
CA LYS A 156 17.45 -2.88 -23.67
C LYS A 156 16.51 -1.75 -24.08
N VAL A 157 16.59 -1.28 -25.31
CA VAL A 157 15.64 -0.29 -25.86
C VAL A 157 14.22 -0.85 -25.84
N HIS A 158 14.04 -2.11 -26.26
CA HIS A 158 12.73 -2.74 -26.23
C HIS A 158 12.18 -2.88 -24.80
N GLU A 159 12.98 -3.37 -23.85
CA GLU A 159 12.59 -3.48 -22.43
C GLU A 159 12.20 -2.11 -21.84
N VAL A 160 12.91 -1.04 -22.19
CA VAL A 160 12.57 0.33 -21.74
C VAL A 160 11.23 0.78 -22.30
N ASN A 161 10.98 0.57 -23.60
CA ASN A 161 9.72 0.93 -24.23
C ASN A 161 8.53 0.18 -23.60
N GLU A 162 8.68 -1.11 -23.29
CA GLU A 162 7.63 -1.89 -22.60
C GLU A 162 7.34 -1.33 -21.20
N MET A 163 8.38 -0.92 -20.46
CA MET A 163 8.20 -0.29 -19.15
C MET A 163 7.53 1.08 -19.27
N GLU A 164 7.87 1.89 -20.28
CA GLU A 164 7.20 3.17 -20.56
C GLU A 164 5.72 2.98 -20.86
N ASP A 165 5.34 1.97 -21.65
CA ASP A 165 3.93 1.64 -21.91
C ASP A 165 3.17 1.27 -20.64
N ILE A 166 3.79 0.50 -19.74
CA ILE A 166 3.20 0.14 -18.45
C ILE A 166 3.03 1.40 -17.58
N ILE A 167 4.05 2.27 -17.54
CA ILE A 167 4.00 3.54 -16.81
C ILE A 167 2.88 4.43 -17.34
N ASN A 168 2.72 4.54 -18.66
CA ASN A 168 1.66 5.34 -19.28
C ASN A 168 0.28 4.79 -18.91
N LYS A 169 0.05 3.48 -19.03
CA LYS A 169 -1.21 2.85 -18.59
C LYS A 169 -1.51 3.09 -17.11
N LEU A 170 -0.48 3.07 -16.26
CA LEU A 170 -0.64 3.37 -14.83
C LEU A 170 -0.94 4.84 -14.57
N LYS A 171 -0.35 5.76 -15.32
CA LYS A 171 -0.67 7.20 -15.26
C LYS A 171 -2.13 7.43 -15.64
N ASP A 172 -2.58 6.89 -16.77
CA ASP A 172 -3.97 7.02 -17.23
C ASP A 172 -4.96 6.48 -16.19
N LYS A 173 -4.64 5.32 -15.59
CA LYS A 173 -5.46 4.73 -14.52
C LYS A 173 -5.49 5.60 -13.28
N ASN A 174 -4.35 6.16 -12.87
CA ASN A 174 -4.28 7.04 -11.70
C ASN A 174 -5.06 8.33 -11.94
N GLU A 175 -4.97 8.93 -13.12
CA GLU A 175 -5.75 10.11 -13.49
C GLU A 175 -7.25 9.84 -13.40
N CYS A 176 -7.73 8.74 -13.99
CA CYS A 176 -9.13 8.32 -13.90
C CYS A 176 -9.57 8.08 -12.44
N LEU A 177 -8.72 7.49 -11.60
CA LEU A 177 -9.04 7.30 -10.17
C LEU A 177 -9.13 8.63 -9.43
N VAL A 178 -8.25 9.58 -9.73
CA VAL A 178 -8.28 10.94 -9.15
C VAL A 178 -9.55 11.68 -9.55
N GLU A 179 -9.97 11.59 -10.82
CA GLU A 179 -11.25 12.16 -11.28
C GLU A 179 -12.44 11.58 -10.52
N ARG A 180 -12.52 10.25 -10.42
CA ARG A 180 -13.60 9.55 -9.68
C ARG A 180 -13.64 9.90 -8.20
N LEU A 181 -12.47 10.10 -7.57
CA LEU A 181 -12.40 10.54 -6.17
C LEU A 181 -12.94 11.96 -6.00
N HIS A 182 -12.63 12.86 -6.93
CA HIS A 182 -13.18 14.22 -6.90
C HIS A 182 -14.70 14.22 -7.10
N GLU A 183 -15.21 13.42 -8.04
CA GLU A 183 -16.65 13.26 -8.26
C GLU A 183 -17.35 12.71 -7.01
N GLY A 184 -16.83 11.62 -6.44
CA GLY A 184 -17.39 11.04 -5.22
C GLY A 184 -17.32 11.98 -4.01
N SER A 185 -16.29 12.83 -3.92
CA SER A 185 -16.20 13.86 -2.88
C SER A 185 -17.25 14.96 -3.09
N LYS A 186 -17.44 15.42 -4.34
CA LYS A 186 -18.46 16.42 -4.67
C LYS A 186 -19.86 15.91 -4.37
N GLU A 187 -20.16 14.67 -4.76
CA GLU A 187 -21.45 14.03 -4.52
C GLU A 187 -21.73 13.89 -3.03
N LYS A 188 -20.77 13.37 -2.24
CA LYS A 188 -20.91 13.28 -0.77
C LYS A 188 -21.10 14.65 -0.13
N GLN A 189 -20.37 15.66 -0.60
CA GLN A 189 -20.46 17.01 -0.05
C GLN A 189 -21.81 17.64 -0.38
N GLN A 190 -22.32 17.45 -1.58
CA GLN A 190 -23.64 17.93 -1.97
C GLN A 190 -24.76 17.25 -1.17
N ILE A 191 -24.73 15.93 -1.06
CA ILE A 191 -25.70 15.16 -0.25
C ILE A 191 -25.65 15.60 1.22
N ASN A 192 -24.47 15.77 1.79
CA ASN A 192 -24.32 16.24 3.17
C ASN A 192 -24.87 17.66 3.36
N VAL A 193 -24.69 18.56 2.38
CA VAL A 193 -25.23 19.92 2.45
C VAL A 193 -26.76 19.90 2.38
N GLU A 194 -27.33 19.15 1.45
CA GLU A 194 -28.79 19.05 1.27
C GLU A 194 -29.46 18.39 2.48
N THR A 195 -28.91 17.29 2.99
CA THR A 195 -29.43 16.59 4.17
C THR A 195 -29.31 17.45 5.43
N ASN A 196 -28.18 18.12 5.65
CA ASN A 196 -28.02 19.04 6.79
C ASN A 196 -29.00 20.21 6.73
N LYS A 197 -29.27 20.74 5.53
CA LYS A 197 -30.27 21.79 5.34
C LYS A 197 -31.67 21.29 5.69
N ALA A 198 -32.09 20.14 5.17
CA ALA A 198 -33.39 19.55 5.46
C ALA A 198 -33.58 19.26 6.96
N LEU A 199 -32.57 18.70 7.62
CA LEU A 199 -32.59 18.43 9.06
C LEU A 199 -32.67 19.74 9.88
N SER A 200 -31.94 20.77 9.46
CA SER A 200 -31.99 22.09 10.11
C SER A 200 -33.36 22.73 9.99
N GLU A 201 -34.01 22.63 8.83
CA GLU A 201 -35.37 23.10 8.62
C GLU A 201 -36.40 22.33 9.45
N GLN A 202 -36.27 21.00 9.54
CA GLN A 202 -37.14 20.17 10.37
C GLN A 202 -36.99 20.49 11.87
N LEU A 203 -35.76 20.73 12.32
CA LEU A 203 -35.46 21.13 13.69
C LEU A 203 -36.10 22.50 14.01
N LEU A 204 -35.97 23.46 13.09
CA LEU A 204 -36.57 24.79 13.25
C LEU A 204 -38.09 24.71 13.37
N ARG A 205 -38.75 23.95 12.48
CA ARG A 205 -40.20 23.71 12.54
C ARG A 205 -40.63 23.09 13.86
N SER A 206 -39.87 22.12 14.37
CA SER A 206 -40.15 21.46 15.65
C SER A 206 -40.00 22.41 16.83
N LEU A 207 -38.95 23.24 16.82
CA LEU A 207 -38.73 24.28 17.84
C LEU A 207 -39.84 25.33 17.83
N ASP A 208 -40.27 25.79 16.67
CA ASP A 208 -41.36 26.75 16.54
C ASP A 208 -42.70 26.14 16.98
N GLY A 209 -42.94 24.87 16.65
CA GLY A 209 -44.07 24.09 17.17
C GLY A 209 -44.08 24.03 18.70
N TYR A 210 -42.94 23.70 19.32
CA TYR A 210 -42.81 23.67 20.77
C TYR A 210 -43.01 25.05 21.40
N ARG A 211 -42.43 26.11 20.83
CA ARG A 211 -42.64 27.50 21.29
C ARG A 211 -44.10 27.92 21.21
N SER A 212 -44.80 27.53 20.14
CA SER A 212 -46.23 27.78 19.96
C SER A 212 -47.06 27.05 21.01
N MET A 213 -46.78 25.76 21.23
CA MET A 213 -47.46 24.96 22.25
C MET A 213 -47.24 25.52 23.66
N LYS A 214 -46.00 25.92 24.00
CA LYS A 214 -45.68 26.56 25.28
C LYS A 214 -46.48 27.85 25.50
N ARG A 215 -46.66 28.67 24.46
CA ARG A 215 -47.52 29.87 24.54
C ARG A 215 -48.98 29.51 24.78
N LYS A 216 -49.53 28.55 24.02
CA LYS A 216 -50.92 28.09 24.20
C LYS A 216 -51.17 27.53 25.60
N TRP A 217 -50.25 26.70 26.10
CA TRP A 217 -50.35 26.14 27.44
C TRP A 217 -50.33 27.23 28.52
N LYS A 218 -49.46 28.24 28.40
CA LYS A 218 -49.45 29.38 29.32
C LYS A 218 -50.77 30.14 29.31
N ASN A 219 -51.33 30.41 28.14
CA ASN A 219 -52.61 31.12 28.02
C ASN A 219 -53.75 30.32 28.65
N ALA A 220 -53.85 29.02 28.33
CA ALA A 220 -54.87 28.14 28.90
C ALA A 220 -54.72 28.01 30.43
N HIS A 221 -53.49 27.95 30.93
CA HIS A 221 -53.23 27.94 32.37
C HIS A 221 -53.69 29.24 33.04
N GLU A 222 -53.40 30.40 32.45
CA GLU A 222 -53.83 31.70 32.96
C GLU A 222 -55.36 31.85 32.94
N GLU A 223 -56.03 31.41 31.87
CA GLU A 223 -57.49 31.37 31.77
C GLU A 223 -58.10 30.46 32.84
N ASN A 224 -57.51 29.28 33.07
CA ASN A 224 -57.97 28.35 34.10
C ASN A 224 -57.82 28.97 35.51
N MET A 225 -56.72 29.67 35.79
CA MET A 225 -56.55 30.41 37.04
C MET A 225 -57.59 31.52 37.22
N LYS A 226 -57.92 32.26 36.15
CA LYS A 226 -59.01 33.25 36.17
C LYS A 226 -60.36 32.58 36.47
N MET A 227 -60.64 31.45 35.84
CA MET A 227 -61.87 30.69 36.08
C MET A 227 -61.96 30.22 37.53
N TYR A 228 -60.89 29.65 38.10
CA TYR A 228 -60.87 29.26 39.52
C TYR A 228 -61.14 30.44 40.45
N ALA A 229 -60.54 31.61 40.19
CA ALA A 229 -60.82 32.82 40.97
C ALA A 229 -62.31 33.24 40.88
N THR A 230 -62.91 33.18 39.69
CA THR A 230 -64.35 33.48 39.55
C THR A 230 -65.25 32.44 40.24
N LEU A 231 -64.85 31.18 40.24
CA LEU A 231 -65.59 30.09 40.89
C LEU A 231 -65.51 30.20 42.40
N GLU A 232 -64.35 30.61 42.94
CA GLU A 232 -64.15 30.90 44.36
C GLU A 232 -65.03 32.07 44.82
N GLU A 233 -65.08 33.16 44.03
CA GLU A 233 -65.97 34.29 44.31
C GLU A 233 -67.46 33.88 44.29
N MET A 234 -67.87 33.08 43.30
CA MET A 234 -69.23 32.51 43.27
C MET A 234 -69.49 31.57 44.46
N GLY A 235 -68.51 30.76 44.85
CA GLY A 235 -68.58 29.90 46.03
C GLY A 235 -68.86 30.70 47.29
N HIS A 236 -68.12 31.79 47.52
CA HIS A 236 -68.37 32.71 48.64
C HIS A 236 -69.75 33.37 48.60
N LYS A 237 -70.24 33.74 47.41
CA LYS A 237 -71.60 34.30 47.24
C LYS A 237 -72.68 33.28 47.59
N ILE A 238 -72.53 32.03 47.13
CA ILE A 238 -73.46 30.94 47.44
C ILE A 238 -73.43 30.62 48.93
N GLU A 239 -72.24 30.52 49.54
CA GLU A 239 -72.07 30.27 50.97
C GLU A 239 -72.72 31.37 51.81
N SER A 240 -72.49 32.64 51.45
CA SER A 240 -73.15 33.79 52.09
C SER A 240 -74.67 33.76 51.92
N GLY A 241 -75.16 33.39 50.73
CA GLY A 241 -76.58 33.23 50.46
C GLY A 241 -77.21 32.12 51.30
N ILE A 242 -76.56 30.95 51.38
CA ILE A 242 -76.98 29.83 52.25
C ILE A 242 -77.01 30.26 53.71
N HIS A 243 -76.00 31.03 54.17
CA HIS A 243 -75.98 31.57 55.52
C HIS A 243 -77.17 32.52 55.79
N LEU A 244 -77.47 33.43 54.86
CA LEU A 244 -78.64 34.33 54.94
C LEU A 244 -79.95 33.55 54.95
N PHE A 245 -80.11 32.55 54.08
CA PHE A 245 -81.28 31.66 54.07
C PHE A 245 -81.42 30.91 55.40
N ARG A 246 -80.33 30.35 55.94
CA ARG A 246 -80.33 29.72 57.27
C ARG A 246 -80.75 30.68 58.38
N GLN A 247 -80.34 31.95 58.28
CA GLN A 247 -80.65 32.97 59.27
C GLN A 247 -82.10 33.47 59.17
N GLN A 248 -82.70 33.47 57.97
CA GLN A 248 -84.12 33.76 57.78
C GLN A 248 -85.03 32.59 58.20
N ILE A 249 -84.56 31.34 58.09
CA ILE A 249 -85.26 30.16 58.60
C ILE A 249 -84.96 29.98 60.10
N SER A 250 -85.08 31.05 60.89
CA SER A 250 -84.72 31.06 62.32
C SER A 250 -85.71 30.28 63.20
N SER A 251 -86.78 29.73 62.65
CA SER A 251 -87.83 29.12 63.44
C SER A 251 -88.47 28.01 62.61
N VAL A 252 -88.14 26.76 62.97
CA VAL A 252 -88.92 25.59 62.53
C VAL A 252 -90.38 25.76 63.01
N GLU A 253 -90.60 26.48 64.11
CA GLU A 253 -91.90 26.91 64.59
C GLU A 253 -92.69 27.79 63.60
N GLU A 254 -92.07 28.67 62.78
CA GLU A 254 -92.82 29.46 61.78
C GLU A 254 -93.33 28.60 60.63
N ILE A 255 -92.58 27.56 60.25
CA ILE A 255 -92.99 26.59 59.23
C ILE A 255 -94.11 25.69 59.78
N ILE A 256 -93.99 25.23 61.03
CA ILE A 256 -95.01 24.43 61.73
C ILE A 256 -96.28 25.26 61.98
N GLU A 257 -96.16 26.55 62.33
CA GLU A 257 -97.30 27.46 62.49
C GLU A 257 -98.02 27.69 61.16
N LEU A 258 -97.28 27.83 60.06
CA LEU A 258 -97.87 27.95 58.72
C LEU A 258 -98.59 26.66 58.30
N GLU A 259 -98.00 25.49 58.55
CA GLU A 259 -98.65 24.18 58.34
C GLU A 259 -99.93 24.06 59.19
N HIS A 260 -99.89 24.48 60.45
CA HIS A 260 -101.06 24.42 61.33
C HIS A 260 -102.18 25.39 60.90
N VAL A 261 -101.83 26.58 60.37
CA VAL A 261 -102.80 27.52 59.79
C VAL A 261 -103.41 26.96 58.50
N ILE A 262 -102.61 26.28 57.66
CA ILE A 262 -103.09 25.61 56.45
C ILE A 262 -104.05 24.47 56.81
N GLU A 263 -103.70 23.60 57.78
CA GLU A 263 -104.61 22.56 58.27
C GLU A 263 -105.91 23.13 58.87
N SER A 264 -105.82 24.25 59.59
CA SER A 264 -107.00 24.94 60.13
C SER A 264 -107.93 25.46 59.02
N LEU A 265 -107.37 26.03 57.96
CA LEU A 265 -108.11 26.50 56.80
C LEU A 265 -108.72 25.35 55.99
N GLU A 266 -108.00 24.24 55.82
CA GLU A 266 -108.53 23.02 55.18
C GLU A 266 -109.71 22.44 55.95
N MET A 267 -109.65 22.42 57.28
CA MET A 267 -110.78 22.03 58.13
C MET A 267 -111.96 23.01 58.04
N GLN A 268 -111.71 24.32 57.92
CA GLN A 268 -112.79 25.31 57.73
C GLN A 268 -113.45 25.18 56.36
N ILE A 269 -112.69 24.97 55.30
CA ILE A 269 -113.20 24.75 53.94
C ILE A 269 -114.03 23.46 53.90
N SER A 270 -113.56 22.39 54.55
CA SER A 270 -114.28 21.11 54.63
C SER A 270 -115.58 21.15 55.45
N LYS A 271 -115.80 22.20 56.27
CA LYS A 271 -117.07 22.43 56.98
C LYS A 271 -118.10 23.20 56.16
N HIS A 272 -117.69 23.79 55.04
CA HIS A 272 -118.54 24.59 54.15
C HIS A 272 -118.77 23.92 52.78
N LEU A 273 -118.25 22.71 52.59
CA LEU A 273 -118.56 21.76 51.52
C LEU A 273 -119.41 20.63 52.10
#